data_AF-A0AAZ1WWP0-F1
#
_entry.id   AF-A0AAZ1WWP0-F1
#
_cell.length_a   1.000
_cell.length_b   1.000
_cell.length_c   1.000
_cell.angle_alpha   90.00
_cell.angle_beta   90.00
_cell.angle_gamma   90.00
#
_symmetry.space_group_name_H-M   'P 1'
#
loop_
_entity.id
_entity.type
_entity.pdbx_description
1 polymer ?
#
loop_
_entity_poly.entity_id
_entity_poly.type
_entity_poly.pdbx_seq_one_letter_code
_entity_poly.pdbx_strand_id
1 'polypeptide(L)'
;MLLEDNIIAFVKNEMKKLKKVLNPDYRECLESQMEDEEMMEGEDDKQRSSSRQAFVKITVHFLRRMNQEKLADHLQSKLSAPVHQHKLKSALKKKFQCLFEGIAKAGNPTLLNQIYTELYITEGGTAEVNAEHEVRQIETASRKPDRPETTIRQEDIFKALPGRDKPIRTVLTKGVAGIGKTVLTQKFTLDWAEDKANQDIQFTFPFTFRELNVLKEETFSLVELVHHFFTE
;
A
#
# COMPACT_ATOMS: atom_id res chain seq x y z
N MET A 1 -5.20 35.01 -21.24
CA MET A 1 -5.71 34.00 -22.20
C MET A 1 -5.16 32.62 -21.87
N LEU A 2 -3.84 32.39 -21.85
CA LEU A 2 -3.26 31.05 -21.61
C LEU A 2 -3.71 30.34 -20.30
N LEU A 3 -3.84 31.05 -19.18
CA LEU A 3 -4.29 30.46 -17.91
C LEU A 3 -5.75 30.01 -17.96
N GLU A 4 -6.62 30.83 -18.56
CA GLU A 4 -8.05 30.56 -18.68
C GLU A 4 -8.29 29.33 -19.58
N ASP A 5 -7.60 29.28 -20.72
CA ASP A 5 -7.68 28.15 -21.65
C ASP A 5 -7.24 26.84 -20.98
N ASN A 6 -6.17 26.89 -20.17
CA ASN A 6 -5.69 25.74 -19.41
C ASN A 6 -6.69 25.27 -18.34
N ILE A 7 -7.29 26.20 -17.58
CA ILE A 7 -8.32 25.87 -16.57
C ILE A 7 -9.55 25.27 -17.25
N ILE A 8 -10.01 25.86 -18.36
CA ILE A 8 -11.16 25.35 -19.11
C ILE A 8 -10.87 23.94 -19.65
N ALA A 9 -9.68 23.71 -20.19
CA ALA A 9 -9.27 22.38 -20.65
C ALA A 9 -9.25 21.35 -19.51
N PHE A 10 -8.66 21.71 -18.36
CA PHE A 10 -8.64 20.87 -17.17
C PHE A 10 -10.05 20.51 -16.69
N VAL A 11 -10.92 21.51 -16.50
CA VAL A 11 -12.30 21.30 -16.05
C VAL A 11 -13.09 20.43 -17.03
N LYS A 12 -12.93 20.66 -18.35
CA LYS A 12 -13.58 19.84 -19.38
C LYS A 12 -13.11 18.39 -19.31
N ASN A 13 -11.82 18.14 -19.09
CA ASN A 13 -11.29 16.79 -18.99
C ASN A 13 -11.81 16.07 -17.73
N GLU A 14 -11.70 16.71 -16.57
CA GLU A 14 -12.15 16.13 -15.30
C GLU A 14 -13.67 15.90 -15.27
N MET A 15 -14.46 16.80 -15.86
CA MET A 15 -15.91 16.59 -16.00
C MET A 15 -16.26 15.38 -16.88
N LYS A 16 -15.48 15.11 -17.95
CA LYS A 16 -15.64 13.88 -18.74
C LYS A 16 -15.34 12.63 -17.91
N LYS A 17 -14.29 12.66 -17.09
CA LYS A 17 -13.94 11.56 -16.18
C LYS A 17 -15.07 11.32 -15.17
N LEU A 18 -15.57 12.37 -14.50
CA LEU A 18 -16.68 12.26 -13.55
C LEU A 18 -17.95 11.68 -14.17
N LYS A 19 -18.31 12.09 -15.39
CA LYS A 19 -19.47 11.53 -16.10
C LYS A 19 -19.35 10.03 -16.33
N LYS A 20 -18.14 9.51 -16.60
CA LYS A 20 -17.91 8.06 -16.68
C LYS A 20 -18.13 7.39 -15.32
N VAL A 21 -17.57 7.98 -14.25
CA VAL A 21 -17.70 7.46 -12.88
C VAL A 21 -19.16 7.41 -12.42
N LEU A 22 -19.98 8.38 -12.82
CA LEU A 22 -21.39 8.45 -12.48
C LEU A 22 -22.30 7.58 -13.36
N ASN A 23 -21.79 6.96 -14.42
CA ASN A 23 -22.57 6.08 -15.27
C ASN A 23 -22.75 4.70 -14.61
N PRO A 24 -23.99 4.26 -14.31
CA PRO A 24 -24.25 2.97 -13.68
C PRO A 24 -23.87 1.76 -14.54
N ASP A 25 -23.77 1.92 -15.87
CA ASP A 25 -23.44 0.84 -16.81
C ASP A 25 -21.93 0.57 -16.93
N TYR A 26 -21.08 1.39 -16.30
CA TYR A 26 -19.62 1.24 -16.34
C TYR A 26 -19.14 0.56 -15.05
N ARG A 27 -19.09 -0.79 -15.07
CA ARG A 27 -18.87 -1.62 -13.87
C ARG A 27 -17.39 -1.87 -13.52
N GLU A 28 -16.42 -1.59 -14.37
CA GLU A 28 -15.02 -1.98 -14.08
C GLU A 28 -13.98 -0.93 -14.49
N CYS A 29 -12.89 -0.90 -13.71
CA CYS A 29 -11.67 -0.11 -13.85
C CYS A 29 -11.77 1.40 -13.56
N LEU A 30 -11.82 1.75 -12.27
CA LEU A 30 -11.39 3.09 -11.82
C LEU A 30 -9.87 3.18 -11.64
N GLU A 31 -9.21 2.07 -11.33
CA GLU A 31 -7.78 2.01 -11.01
C GLU A 31 -6.93 2.19 -12.29
N SER A 32 -7.20 1.43 -13.35
CA SER A 32 -6.34 1.45 -14.56
C SER A 32 -6.45 2.70 -15.45
N GLN A 33 -7.55 3.49 -15.39
CA GLN A 33 -7.72 4.67 -16.26
C GLN A 33 -7.17 5.97 -15.66
N MET A 34 -6.83 6.00 -14.37
CA MET A 34 -6.07 7.14 -13.82
C MET A 34 -4.59 7.05 -14.20
N GLU A 35 -4.10 5.85 -14.48
CA GLU A 35 -2.69 5.53 -14.73
C GLU A 35 -2.21 5.82 -16.17
N ASP A 36 -3.10 5.71 -17.17
CA ASP A 36 -2.73 5.89 -18.59
C ASP A 36 -2.19 7.30 -18.94
N GLU A 37 -2.41 8.31 -18.09
CA GLU A 37 -1.88 9.69 -18.25
C GLU A 37 -0.73 10.03 -17.27
N GLU A 38 -0.28 9.10 -16.43
CA GLU A 38 0.64 9.33 -15.29
C GLU A 38 2.03 8.68 -15.46
N MET A 39 2.42 8.30 -16.68
CA MET A 39 3.75 7.73 -16.98
C MET A 39 4.92 8.72 -16.98
N MET A 40 4.80 9.89 -16.35
CA MET A 40 5.88 10.89 -16.24
C MET A 40 6.06 11.33 -14.79
N GLU A 41 6.83 10.54 -14.03
CA GLU A 41 7.14 10.78 -12.62
C GLU A 41 7.83 12.16 -12.43
N GLY A 42 7.13 13.10 -11.80
CA GLY A 42 7.65 14.42 -11.43
C GLY A 42 6.87 15.07 -10.28
N GLU A 43 7.39 16.18 -9.73
CA GLU A 43 6.70 16.97 -8.68
C GLU A 43 5.27 17.42 -9.09
N ASP A 44 5.00 17.45 -10.39
CA ASP A 44 3.70 17.79 -10.99
C ASP A 44 2.56 16.85 -10.58
N ASP A 45 2.80 15.57 -10.29
CA ASP A 45 1.72 14.60 -10.00
C ASP A 45 1.04 14.89 -8.65
N LYS A 46 1.81 15.36 -7.67
CA LYS A 46 1.26 15.73 -6.36
C LYS A 46 0.32 16.94 -6.49
N GLN A 47 0.73 17.94 -7.28
CA GLN A 47 -0.09 19.13 -7.55
C GLN A 47 -1.33 18.80 -8.40
N ARG A 48 -1.18 17.88 -9.36
CA ARG A 48 -2.28 17.39 -10.20
C ARG A 48 -3.32 16.61 -9.37
N SER A 49 -2.89 15.76 -8.45
CA SER A 49 -3.79 15.05 -7.52
C SER A 49 -4.56 16.02 -6.60
N SER A 50 -3.89 17.06 -6.11
CA SER A 50 -4.50 18.11 -5.29
C SER A 50 -5.58 18.89 -6.05
N SER A 51 -5.29 19.25 -7.31
CA SER A 51 -6.22 19.94 -8.19
C SER A 51 -7.47 19.10 -8.49
N ARG A 52 -7.31 17.80 -8.74
CA ARG A 52 -8.43 16.86 -8.90
C ARG A 52 -9.29 16.77 -7.63
N GLN A 53 -8.66 16.66 -6.46
CA GLN A 53 -9.40 16.62 -5.20
C GLN A 53 -10.20 17.91 -4.95
N ALA A 54 -9.61 19.07 -5.25
CA ALA A 54 -10.32 20.35 -5.18
C ALA A 54 -11.51 20.39 -6.15
N PHE A 55 -11.34 19.89 -7.37
CA PHE A 55 -12.40 19.83 -8.37
C PHE A 55 -13.59 18.94 -7.94
N VAL A 56 -13.33 17.79 -7.32
CA VAL A 56 -14.39 16.94 -6.76
C VAL A 56 -15.15 17.68 -5.66
N LYS A 57 -14.45 18.36 -4.74
CA LYS A 57 -15.09 19.17 -3.68
C LYS A 57 -15.98 20.26 -4.25
N ILE A 58 -15.50 20.98 -5.27
CA ILE A 58 -16.27 22.00 -5.99
C ILE A 58 -17.51 21.38 -6.63
N THR A 59 -17.36 20.23 -7.30
CA THR A 59 -18.48 19.54 -7.97
C THR A 59 -19.55 19.11 -6.96
N VAL A 60 -19.14 18.50 -5.85
CA VAL A 60 -20.06 18.12 -4.76
C VAL A 60 -20.79 19.36 -4.21
N HIS A 61 -20.08 20.46 -4.01
CA HIS A 61 -20.70 21.72 -3.58
C HIS A 61 -21.77 22.21 -4.57
N PHE A 62 -21.49 22.19 -5.88
CA PHE A 62 -22.48 22.55 -6.89
C PHE A 62 -23.69 21.60 -6.92
N LEU A 63 -23.48 20.29 -6.78
CA LEU A 63 -24.57 19.31 -6.72
C LEU A 63 -25.51 19.58 -5.55
N ARG A 64 -24.96 19.84 -4.36
CA ARG A 64 -25.76 20.23 -3.19
C ARG A 64 -26.53 21.53 -3.42
N ARG A 65 -25.88 22.54 -4.02
CA ARG A 65 -26.55 23.80 -4.40
C ARG A 65 -27.67 23.60 -5.42
N MET A 66 -27.60 22.56 -6.24
CA MET A 66 -28.64 22.16 -7.20
C MET A 66 -29.72 21.22 -6.59
N ASN A 67 -29.72 21.02 -5.26
CA ASN A 67 -30.57 20.06 -4.54
C ASN A 67 -30.41 18.60 -5.01
N GLN A 68 -29.25 18.23 -5.53
CA GLN A 68 -28.91 16.86 -5.98
C GLN A 68 -28.13 16.09 -4.89
N GLU A 69 -28.67 16.02 -3.67
CA GLU A 69 -27.97 15.43 -2.51
C GLU A 69 -27.56 13.97 -2.74
N LYS A 70 -28.47 13.13 -3.25
CA LYS A 70 -28.17 11.71 -3.53
C LYS A 70 -26.97 11.55 -4.48
N LEU A 71 -26.87 12.41 -5.49
CA LEU A 71 -25.78 12.38 -6.46
C LEU A 71 -24.47 12.91 -5.84
N ALA A 72 -24.56 13.94 -5.00
CA ALA A 72 -23.43 14.48 -4.25
C ALA A 72 -22.83 13.41 -3.31
N ASP A 73 -23.67 12.73 -2.54
CA ASP A 73 -23.25 11.68 -1.61
C ASP A 73 -22.70 10.46 -2.35
N HIS A 74 -23.34 10.03 -3.43
CA HIS A 74 -22.84 8.94 -4.28
C HIS A 74 -21.48 9.28 -4.91
N LEU A 75 -21.30 10.52 -5.38
CA LEU A 75 -20.03 10.96 -5.93
C LEU A 75 -18.94 10.97 -4.86
N GLN A 76 -19.27 11.51 -3.69
CA GLN A 76 -18.35 11.58 -2.56
C GLN A 76 -17.97 10.19 -2.05
N SER A 77 -18.92 9.26 -1.93
CA SER A 77 -18.64 7.89 -1.50
C SER A 77 -17.77 7.14 -2.52
N LYS A 78 -18.05 7.31 -3.82
CA LYS A 78 -17.35 6.59 -4.89
C LYS A 78 -15.92 7.09 -5.10
N LEU A 79 -15.66 8.38 -4.85
CA LEU A 79 -14.34 8.99 -5.04
C LEU A 79 -13.52 9.16 -3.76
N SER A 80 -14.13 9.04 -2.58
CA SER A 80 -13.39 9.19 -1.32
C SER A 80 -12.30 8.11 -1.18
N ALA A 81 -12.65 6.82 -1.31
CA ALA A 81 -11.68 5.75 -1.10
C ALA A 81 -10.46 5.80 -2.05
N PRO A 82 -10.64 5.94 -3.38
CA PRO A 82 -9.49 6.06 -4.30
C PRO A 82 -8.57 7.24 -4.00
N VAL A 83 -9.12 8.38 -3.57
CA VAL A 83 -8.34 9.57 -3.25
C VAL A 83 -7.46 9.36 -2.02
N HIS A 84 -8.01 8.76 -0.96
CA HIS A 84 -7.23 8.45 0.25
C HIS A 84 -6.20 7.35 -0.05
N GLN A 85 -6.57 6.35 -0.84
CA GLN A 85 -5.65 5.28 -1.25
C GLN A 85 -4.45 5.84 -2.02
N HIS A 86 -4.67 6.71 -3.01
CA HIS A 86 -3.60 7.33 -3.79
C HIS A 86 -2.64 8.14 -2.89
N LYS A 87 -3.18 8.94 -1.97
CA LYS A 87 -2.34 9.70 -1.04
C LYS A 87 -1.52 8.80 -0.13
N LEU A 88 -2.14 7.74 0.40
CA LEU A 88 -1.46 6.74 1.22
C LEU A 88 -0.35 6.02 0.44
N LYS A 89 -0.63 5.56 -0.78
CA LYS A 89 0.37 4.96 -1.69
C LYS A 89 1.53 5.93 -1.94
N SER A 90 1.25 7.20 -2.25
CA SER A 90 2.29 8.22 -2.45
C SER A 90 3.17 8.44 -1.21
N ALA A 91 2.56 8.52 -0.01
CA ALA A 91 3.28 8.66 1.26
C ALA A 91 4.16 7.44 1.54
N LEU A 92 3.63 6.23 1.33
CA LEU A 92 4.34 4.97 1.56
C LEU A 92 5.45 4.73 0.54
N LYS A 93 5.24 5.06 -0.74
CA LYS A 93 6.28 5.05 -1.78
C LYS A 93 7.42 5.95 -1.33
N LYS A 94 7.16 7.20 -0.94
CA LYS A 94 8.20 8.11 -0.43
C LYS A 94 8.90 7.56 0.83
N LYS A 95 8.17 6.92 1.74
CA LYS A 95 8.71 6.36 2.99
C LYS A 95 9.62 5.15 2.75
N PHE A 96 9.30 4.28 1.80
CA PHE A 96 9.95 2.98 1.62
C PHE A 96 10.74 2.82 0.31
N GLN A 97 10.71 3.81 -0.59
CA GLN A 97 11.45 3.78 -1.85
C GLN A 97 12.97 3.65 -1.64
N CYS A 98 13.49 4.18 -0.52
CA CYS A 98 14.91 4.20 -0.22
C CYS A 98 15.22 3.45 1.07
N LEU A 99 16.30 2.66 1.06
CA LEU A 99 16.82 1.99 2.25
C LEU A 99 17.95 2.79 2.86
N PHE A 100 17.84 3.13 4.14
CA PHE A 100 18.93 3.75 4.90
C PHE A 100 19.70 2.66 5.65
N GLU A 101 20.90 2.38 5.18
CA GLU A 101 21.83 1.48 5.86
C GLU A 101 22.72 2.29 6.82
N GLY A 102 22.58 2.07 8.13
CA GLY A 102 23.48 2.63 9.15
C GLY A 102 23.35 4.14 9.44
N ILE A 103 24.45 4.76 9.90
CA ILE A 103 24.55 6.22 10.13
C ILE A 103 24.57 6.87 8.75
N ALA A 104 23.47 7.53 8.38
CA ALA A 104 23.28 8.18 7.09
C ALA A 104 24.47 9.09 6.75
N LYS A 105 25.43 8.59 5.97
CA LYS A 105 26.42 9.43 5.32
C LYS A 105 25.66 10.23 4.27
N ALA A 106 25.87 11.53 4.25
CA ALA A 106 25.39 12.41 3.19
C ALA A 106 25.82 11.84 1.83
N GLY A 107 24.88 11.20 1.12
CA GLY A 107 25.13 10.42 -0.09
C GLY A 107 23.81 9.98 -0.71
N ASN A 108 23.83 9.70 -2.01
CA ASN A 108 22.64 9.40 -2.80
C ASN A 108 21.84 8.23 -2.20
N PRO A 109 20.51 8.38 -2.02
CA PRO A 109 19.69 7.31 -1.47
C PRO A 109 19.65 6.11 -2.41
N THR A 110 19.91 4.91 -1.88
CA THR A 110 19.82 3.67 -2.66
C THR A 110 18.37 3.21 -2.73
N LEU A 111 17.86 3.02 -3.95
CA LEU A 111 16.49 2.55 -4.18
C LEU A 111 16.35 1.09 -3.74
N LEU A 112 15.38 0.78 -2.89
CA LEU A 112 15.11 -0.57 -2.40
C LEU A 112 14.96 -1.57 -3.55
N ASN A 113 14.22 -1.21 -4.60
CA ASN A 113 14.01 -2.06 -5.77
C ASN A 113 15.29 -2.43 -6.53
N GLN A 114 16.37 -1.65 -6.41
CA GLN A 114 17.64 -1.94 -7.11
C GLN A 114 18.53 -2.92 -6.34
N ILE A 115 18.31 -3.05 -5.03
CA ILE A 115 19.14 -3.88 -4.14
C ILE A 115 18.39 -5.05 -3.52
N TYR A 116 17.06 -5.08 -3.68
CA TYR A 116 16.25 -6.14 -3.11
C TYR A 116 16.54 -7.47 -3.79
N THR A 117 16.92 -8.45 -2.97
CA THR A 117 17.01 -9.86 -3.37
C THR A 117 15.84 -10.60 -2.76
N GLU A 118 15.13 -11.37 -3.58
CA GLU A 118 13.98 -12.15 -3.10
C GLU A 118 14.40 -13.12 -1.99
N LEU A 119 13.65 -13.10 -0.89
CA LEU A 119 13.88 -14.01 0.22
C LEU A 119 13.26 -15.37 -0.06
N TYR A 120 13.99 -16.43 0.28
CA TYR A 120 13.44 -17.79 0.29
C TYR A 120 12.55 -17.96 1.52
N ILE A 121 11.23 -17.89 1.31
CA ILE A 121 10.23 -18.04 2.37
C ILE A 121 9.59 -19.43 2.26
N THR A 122 9.46 -20.11 3.39
CA THR A 122 8.81 -21.41 3.48
C THR A 122 7.66 -21.38 4.48
N GLU A 123 6.68 -22.26 4.29
CA GLU A 123 5.61 -22.45 5.27
C GLU A 123 6.21 -22.96 6.60
N GLY A 124 5.99 -22.21 7.68
CA GLY A 124 6.40 -22.65 9.02
C GLY A 124 5.53 -23.80 9.52
N GLY A 125 6.16 -24.92 9.91
CA GLY A 125 5.48 -26.00 10.63
C GLY A 125 5.06 -25.60 12.05
N THR A 126 4.21 -26.41 12.70
CA THR A 126 3.82 -26.28 14.12
C THR A 126 4.97 -26.52 15.10
N ALA A 127 6.17 -26.83 14.61
CA ALA A 127 7.35 -26.97 15.44
C ALA A 127 7.69 -25.60 16.04
N GLU A 128 7.44 -25.47 17.33
CA GLU A 128 7.97 -24.42 18.19
C GLU A 128 9.42 -24.17 17.80
N VAL A 129 9.75 -22.90 17.55
CA VAL A 129 11.13 -22.49 17.35
C VAL A 129 11.80 -22.70 18.70
N ASN A 130 12.42 -23.87 18.88
CA ASN A 130 13.04 -24.31 20.12
C ASN A 130 13.93 -23.19 20.67
N ALA A 131 13.65 -22.80 21.91
CA ALA A 131 14.14 -21.58 22.57
C ALA A 131 15.61 -21.63 23.02
N GLU A 132 16.45 -22.48 22.43
CA GLU A 132 17.78 -22.75 22.97
C GLU A 132 18.83 -22.78 21.86
N HIS A 133 19.44 -21.60 21.65
CA HIS A 133 20.82 -21.37 21.22
C HIS A 133 21.33 -22.06 19.93
N GLU A 134 22.28 -21.40 19.28
CA GLU A 134 22.79 -21.71 17.94
C GLU A 134 23.48 -23.09 17.77
N VAL A 135 23.50 -23.93 18.81
CA VAL A 135 24.26 -25.19 18.89
C VAL A 135 23.54 -26.40 18.25
N ARG A 136 22.23 -26.31 17.92
CA ARG A 136 21.48 -27.44 17.28
C ARG A 136 21.38 -27.37 15.75
N GLN A 137 22.01 -26.40 15.09
CA GLN A 137 21.91 -26.24 13.63
C GLN A 137 22.56 -27.40 12.84
N ILE A 138 23.51 -28.13 13.42
CA ILE A 138 24.20 -29.24 12.75
C ILE A 138 23.32 -30.51 12.73
N GLU A 139 22.55 -30.78 13.78
CA GLU A 139 21.70 -31.98 13.86
C GLU A 139 20.42 -31.87 13.01
N THR A 140 19.92 -30.66 12.81
CA THR A 140 18.66 -30.43 12.06
C THR A 140 18.87 -30.57 10.55
N ALA A 141 20.05 -30.22 10.01
CA ALA A 141 20.38 -30.35 8.59
C ALA A 141 20.46 -31.81 8.09
N SER A 142 20.61 -32.78 9.01
CA SER A 142 20.63 -34.22 8.72
C SER A 142 19.22 -34.82 8.56
N ARG A 143 18.20 -34.19 9.15
CA ARG A 143 16.81 -34.65 9.05
C ARG A 143 16.22 -34.17 7.73
N LYS A 144 16.15 -35.08 6.75
CA LYS A 144 15.24 -34.89 5.60
C LYS A 144 13.84 -34.63 6.16
N PRO A 145 13.18 -33.51 5.81
CA PRO A 145 11.79 -33.32 6.20
C PRO A 145 10.95 -34.42 5.53
N ASP A 146 10.02 -35.01 6.29
CA ASP A 146 9.08 -36.05 5.81
C ASP A 146 8.18 -35.58 4.66
N ARG A 147 8.15 -34.27 4.41
CA ARG A 147 7.36 -33.60 3.38
C ARG A 147 8.19 -32.50 2.72
N PRO A 148 8.13 -32.33 1.38
CA PRO A 148 8.80 -31.22 0.72
C PRO A 148 8.36 -29.88 1.32
N GLU A 149 9.33 -29.00 1.57
CA GLU A 149 9.07 -27.63 2.01
C GLU A 149 8.22 -26.92 0.95
N THR A 150 7.14 -26.27 1.39
CA THR A 150 6.33 -25.45 0.49
C THR A 150 6.92 -24.04 0.48
N THR A 151 7.60 -23.69 -0.60
CA THR A 151 8.09 -22.33 -0.83
C THR A 151 6.91 -21.39 -1.08
N ILE A 152 6.97 -20.19 -0.51
CA ILE A 152 5.94 -19.16 -0.60
C ILE A 152 6.56 -17.92 -1.26
N ARG A 153 5.93 -17.39 -2.31
CA ARG A 153 6.32 -16.10 -2.88
C ARG A 153 5.76 -14.96 -2.03
N GLN A 154 6.43 -13.81 -1.98
CA GLN A 154 5.98 -12.64 -1.23
C GLN A 154 4.53 -12.25 -1.56
N GLU A 155 4.16 -12.31 -2.83
CA GLU A 155 2.83 -11.97 -3.38
C GLU A 155 1.73 -12.95 -2.94
N ASP A 156 2.12 -14.13 -2.46
CA ASP A 156 1.21 -15.22 -2.13
C ASP A 156 1.05 -15.40 -0.60
N ILE A 157 1.70 -14.54 0.21
CA ILE A 157 1.74 -14.63 1.67
C ILE A 157 0.34 -14.70 2.32
N PHE A 158 -0.65 -14.02 1.76
CA PHE A 158 -2.04 -14.02 2.26
C PHE A 158 -2.98 -14.92 1.46
N LYS A 159 -2.52 -15.50 0.35
CA LYS A 159 -3.33 -16.37 -0.48
C LYS A 159 -3.55 -17.71 0.22
N ALA A 160 -4.67 -18.33 -0.09
CA ALA A 160 -4.99 -19.64 0.46
C ALA A 160 -3.98 -20.68 -0.04
N LEU A 161 -3.37 -21.43 0.89
CA LEU A 161 -2.47 -22.52 0.53
C LEU A 161 -3.23 -23.70 -0.07
N PRO A 162 -2.60 -24.50 -0.94
CA PRO A 162 -3.23 -25.68 -1.53
C PRO A 162 -3.85 -26.60 -0.46
N GLY A 163 -5.16 -26.80 -0.51
CA GLY A 163 -5.92 -27.63 0.44
C GLY A 163 -6.55 -26.90 1.63
N ARG A 164 -6.50 -25.56 1.68
CA ARG A 164 -7.29 -24.75 2.61
C ARG A 164 -8.18 -23.78 1.83
N ASP A 165 -9.49 -23.81 2.08
CA ASP A 165 -10.44 -22.90 1.40
C ASP A 165 -10.54 -21.52 2.06
N LYS A 166 -10.01 -21.35 3.27
CA LYS A 166 -10.12 -20.09 4.03
C LYS A 166 -8.92 -19.17 3.75
N PRO A 167 -9.15 -17.87 3.45
CA PRO A 167 -8.08 -16.90 3.31
C PRO A 167 -7.23 -16.78 4.58
N ILE A 168 -5.93 -16.55 4.41
CA ILE A 168 -5.02 -16.33 5.53
C ILE A 168 -5.23 -14.91 6.05
N ARG A 169 -5.56 -14.79 7.34
CA ARG A 169 -5.79 -13.48 7.99
C ARG A 169 -4.58 -12.97 8.78
N THR A 170 -3.65 -13.85 9.12
CA THR A 170 -2.51 -13.52 9.99
C THR A 170 -1.31 -14.37 9.60
N VAL A 171 -0.16 -13.71 9.49
CA VAL A 171 1.12 -14.32 9.16
C VAL A 171 2.15 -13.89 10.21
N LEU A 172 3.00 -14.81 10.63
CA LEU A 172 4.14 -14.55 11.50
C LEU A 172 5.41 -15.03 10.80
N THR A 173 6.27 -14.11 10.40
CA THR A 173 7.58 -14.45 9.82
C THR A 173 8.59 -14.70 10.93
N LYS A 174 9.24 -15.87 10.91
CA LYS A 174 10.28 -16.25 11.87
C LYS A 174 11.60 -16.44 11.13
N GLY A 175 12.70 -16.13 11.80
CA GLY A 175 14.05 -16.27 11.25
C GLY A 175 15.08 -15.53 12.08
N VAL A 176 16.36 -15.81 11.83
CA VAL A 176 17.48 -15.21 12.57
C VAL A 176 17.55 -13.69 12.39
N ALA A 177 18.28 -13.00 13.28
CA ALA A 177 18.53 -11.57 13.14
C ALA A 177 19.25 -11.27 11.81
N GLY A 178 18.95 -10.12 11.20
CA GLY A 178 19.58 -9.71 9.93
C GLY A 178 19.09 -10.41 8.66
N ILE A 179 18.27 -11.47 8.75
CA ILE A 179 17.81 -12.24 7.57
C ILE A 179 16.85 -11.50 6.62
N GLY A 180 16.54 -10.23 6.87
CA GLY A 180 15.70 -9.41 5.97
C GLY A 180 14.20 -9.38 6.29
N LYS A 181 13.74 -9.85 7.46
CA LYS A 181 12.31 -9.80 7.86
C LYS A 181 11.69 -8.41 7.75
N THR A 182 12.39 -7.37 8.20
CA THR A 182 11.90 -5.99 8.12
C THR A 182 11.88 -5.47 6.68
N VAL A 183 12.93 -5.79 5.91
CA VAL A 183 13.05 -5.39 4.50
C VAL A 183 11.94 -6.05 3.66
N LEU A 184 11.55 -7.29 3.97
CA LEU A 184 10.41 -7.96 3.35
C LEU A 184 9.10 -7.18 3.54
N THR A 185 8.79 -6.72 4.75
CA THR A 185 7.58 -5.93 5.02
C THR A 185 7.61 -4.58 4.30
N GLN A 186 8.78 -3.94 4.24
CA GLN A 186 8.96 -2.68 3.50
C GLN A 186 8.77 -2.91 1.99
N LYS A 187 9.35 -3.98 1.44
CA LYS A 187 9.21 -4.35 0.03
C LYS A 187 7.77 -4.66 -0.33
N PHE A 188 7.07 -5.45 0.49
CA PHE A 188 5.64 -5.73 0.33
C PHE A 188 4.81 -4.45 0.24
N THR A 189 5.07 -3.50 1.15
CA THR A 189 4.37 -2.21 1.18
C THR A 189 4.72 -1.35 -0.04
N LEU A 190 6.00 -1.32 -0.45
CA LEU A 190 6.44 -0.57 -1.61
C LEU A 190 5.83 -1.11 -2.91
N ASP A 191 5.80 -2.44 -3.09
CA ASP A 191 5.20 -3.07 -4.27
C ASP A 191 3.68 -2.83 -4.35
N TRP A 192 3.00 -2.77 -3.20
CA TRP A 192 1.61 -2.35 -3.15
C TRP A 192 1.42 -0.89 -3.53
N ALA A 193 2.31 -0.01 -3.05
CA ALA A 193 2.26 1.43 -3.30
C ALA A 193 2.69 1.84 -4.72
N GLU A 194 3.46 0.99 -5.41
CA GLU A 194 3.89 1.16 -6.81
C GLU A 194 3.03 0.37 -7.79
N ASP A 195 1.88 -0.17 -7.35
CA ASP A 195 0.93 -0.90 -8.19
C ASP A 195 1.49 -2.18 -8.84
N LYS A 196 2.56 -2.75 -8.25
CA LYS A 196 3.25 -3.94 -8.78
C LYS A 196 2.64 -5.25 -8.28
N ALA A 197 2.16 -5.27 -7.04
CA ALA A 197 1.62 -6.48 -6.41
C ALA A 197 0.55 -6.16 -5.37
N ASN A 198 -0.19 -7.18 -4.92
CA ASN A 198 -1.15 -7.12 -3.82
C ASN A 198 -2.31 -6.13 -4.02
N GLN A 199 -2.74 -5.88 -5.27
CA GLN A 199 -3.82 -4.94 -5.58
C GLN A 199 -5.21 -5.44 -5.18
N ASP A 200 -5.32 -6.68 -4.71
CA ASP A 200 -6.49 -7.17 -3.99
C ASP A 200 -6.67 -6.48 -2.61
N ILE A 201 -5.63 -5.82 -2.09
CA ILE A 201 -5.65 -5.07 -0.84
C ILE A 201 -6.00 -3.60 -1.08
N GLN A 202 -7.10 -3.15 -0.48
CA GLN A 202 -7.56 -1.76 -0.62
C GLN A 202 -6.64 -0.75 0.10
N PHE A 203 -6.18 -1.07 1.31
CA PHE A 203 -5.34 -0.19 2.13
C PHE A 203 -4.30 -1.00 2.91
N THR A 204 -3.08 -0.47 3.02
CA THR A 204 -1.98 -1.05 3.79
C THR A 204 -1.45 -0.04 4.80
N PHE A 205 -1.44 -0.40 6.09
CA PHE A 205 -0.95 0.46 7.18
C PHE A 205 0.23 -0.21 7.91
N PRO A 206 1.48 0.08 7.54
CA PRO A 206 2.65 -0.51 8.17
C PRO A 206 2.99 0.21 9.48
N PHE A 207 3.00 -0.54 10.58
CA PHE A 207 3.44 -0.06 11.89
C PHE A 207 4.76 -0.71 12.28
N THR A 208 5.68 0.07 12.86
CA THR A 208 6.84 -0.52 13.55
C THR A 208 6.56 -0.65 15.04
N PHE A 209 7.04 -1.72 15.67
CA PHE A 209 6.96 -1.85 17.12
C PHE A 209 7.69 -0.70 17.83
N ARG A 210 8.72 -0.11 17.21
CA ARG A 210 9.39 1.06 17.75
C ARG A 210 8.46 2.26 17.87
N GLU A 211 7.69 2.57 16.81
CA GLU A 211 6.69 3.64 16.81
C GLU A 211 5.57 3.33 17.83
N LEU A 212 5.05 2.10 17.83
CA LEU A 212 3.97 1.70 18.75
C LEU A 212 4.41 1.74 20.22
N ASN A 213 5.64 1.34 20.53
CA ASN A 213 6.14 1.32 21.92
C ASN A 213 6.24 2.72 22.55
N VAL A 214 6.30 3.79 21.75
CA VAL A 214 6.26 5.16 22.25
C VAL A 214 4.88 5.51 22.79
N LEU A 215 3.81 4.92 22.25
CA LEU A 215 2.42 5.19 22.59
C LEU A 215 1.83 4.19 23.60
N LYS A 216 2.66 3.35 24.21
CA LYS A 216 2.22 2.20 25.03
C LYS A 216 1.36 2.54 26.26
N GLU A 217 1.47 3.77 26.76
CA GLU A 217 0.73 4.24 27.94
C GLU A 217 -0.60 4.92 27.56
N GLU A 218 -0.84 5.12 26.27
CA GLU A 218 -2.04 5.77 25.74
C GLU A 218 -3.00 4.74 25.16
N THR A 219 -4.31 4.99 25.31
CA THR A 219 -5.36 4.13 24.76
C THR A 219 -5.86 4.70 23.44
N PHE A 220 -5.76 3.91 22.37
CA PHE A 220 -6.26 4.25 21.05
C PHE A 220 -7.31 3.24 20.59
N SER A 221 -8.38 3.73 19.97
CA SER A 221 -9.12 2.92 19.00
C SER A 221 -8.30 2.72 17.72
N LEU A 222 -8.65 1.74 16.90
CA LEU A 222 -7.96 1.51 15.61
C LEU A 222 -8.01 2.74 14.70
N VAL A 223 -9.15 3.45 14.68
CA VAL A 223 -9.34 4.65 13.85
C VAL A 223 -8.41 5.77 14.31
N GLU A 224 -8.30 6.00 15.62
CA GLU A 224 -7.40 7.01 16.17
C GLU A 224 -5.94 6.64 15.92
N LEU A 225 -5.56 5.36 16.06
CA LEU A 225 -4.20 4.90 15.79
C LEU A 225 -3.82 5.11 14.32
N VAL A 226 -4.70 4.75 13.38
CA VAL A 226 -4.47 4.98 11.95
C VAL A 226 -4.35 6.48 11.69
N HIS A 227 -5.26 7.32 12.21
CA HIS A 227 -5.22 8.76 11.99
C HIS A 227 -3.97 9.43 12.61
N HIS A 228 -3.45 8.90 13.72
CA HIS A 228 -2.23 9.40 14.34
C HIS A 228 -0.99 9.23 13.45
N PHE A 229 -0.88 8.08 12.75
CA PHE A 229 0.27 7.78 11.90
C PHE A 229 0.07 8.11 10.41
N PHE A 230 -1.18 8.16 9.95
CA PHE A 230 -1.58 8.31 8.57
C PHE A 230 -2.72 9.34 8.48
N THR A 231 -2.33 10.61 8.43
CA THR A 231 -3.25 11.76 8.40
C THR A 231 -3.76 12.12 6.99
N GLU A 232 -3.26 11.44 5.94
CA GLU A 232 -3.40 11.87 4.54
C GLU A 232 -4.80 11.78 3.93
#